data_AF-A0A7X9HDJ3-F1
#
_entry.id   AF-A0A7X9HDJ3-F1
#
_cell.length_a   1.000
_cell.length_b   1.000
_cell.length_c   1.000
_cell.angle_alpha   90.00
_cell.angle_beta   90.00
_cell.angle_gamma   90.00
#
_symmetry.space_group_name_H-M   'P 1'
#
loop_
_entity.id
_entity.type
_entity.pdbx_description
1 polymer ?
#
loop_
_entity_poly.entity_id
_entity_poly.type
_entity_poly.pdbx_seq_one_letter_code
_entity_poly.pdbx_strand_id
1 'polypeptide(L)'
;MTSGSNITGTLYNKGISTPHTATLYYFDNGDIIIETESTTKKLHISSISISPRVANTQRQIIMPDGDMFVTHDNNAVDAMIAKISLQQKNTIQSLLYYLESHISAIAALIVVSIIAVFIFIKFIFPAIV
;
A
#
# COMPACT_ATOMS: atom_id res chain seq x y z
N MET A 1 -0.68 -18.69 -20.46
CA MET A 1 -1.85 -17.79 -20.41
C MET A 1 -1.99 -17.34 -18.97
N THR A 2 -1.25 -16.30 -18.58
CA THR A 2 -1.17 -15.85 -17.20
C THR A 2 -2.46 -15.08 -16.90
N SER A 3 -3.29 -15.61 -16.00
CA SER A 3 -4.62 -15.09 -15.67
C SER A 3 -4.53 -13.74 -14.95
N GLY A 4 -4.21 -12.68 -15.67
CA GLY A 4 -4.28 -11.31 -15.19
C GLY A 4 -5.74 -10.88 -15.11
N SER A 5 -6.17 -10.45 -13.93
CA SER A 5 -7.48 -9.81 -13.79
C SER A 5 -7.47 -8.47 -14.53
N ASN A 6 -8.62 -8.05 -15.04
CA ASN A 6 -8.75 -6.83 -15.82
C ASN A 6 -9.72 -5.84 -15.19
N ILE A 7 -9.52 -4.57 -15.54
CA ILE A 7 -10.36 -3.44 -15.15
C ILE A 7 -10.56 -2.61 -16.41
N THR A 8 -11.80 -2.39 -16.81
CA THR A 8 -12.12 -1.52 -17.95
C THR A 8 -12.26 -0.08 -17.50
N GLY A 9 -11.92 0.84 -18.39
CA GLY A 9 -11.98 2.27 -18.09
C GLY A 9 -11.61 3.13 -19.29
N THR A 10 -11.29 4.38 -18.97
CA THR A 10 -10.96 5.41 -19.95
C THR A 10 -9.56 5.94 -19.67
N LEU A 11 -8.72 5.97 -20.69
CA LEU A 11 -7.41 6.59 -20.67
C LEU A 11 -7.49 8.04 -21.20
N TYR A 12 -6.88 8.95 -20.45
CA TYR A 12 -6.65 10.33 -20.84
C TYR A 12 -5.15 10.57 -20.93
N ASN A 13 -4.70 11.07 -22.08
CA ASN A 13 -3.29 11.39 -22.27
C ASN A 13 -2.98 12.76 -21.66
N LYS A 14 -1.76 12.95 -21.17
CA LYS A 14 -1.35 14.20 -20.54
C LYS A 14 -1.64 15.41 -21.44
N GLY A 15 -2.39 16.37 -20.91
CA GLY A 15 -2.74 17.61 -21.62
C GLY A 15 -3.80 17.44 -22.71
N ILE A 16 -4.36 16.23 -22.87
CA ILE A 16 -5.39 15.93 -23.86
C ILE A 16 -6.61 15.37 -23.13
N SER A 17 -7.75 16.06 -23.23
CA SER A 17 -9.01 15.63 -22.59
C SER A 17 -9.78 14.60 -23.42
N THR A 18 -9.22 14.12 -24.54
CA THR A 18 -9.86 13.13 -25.41
C THR A 18 -9.85 11.76 -24.73
N PRO A 19 -11.03 11.16 -24.46
CA PRO A 19 -11.13 9.86 -23.83
C PRO A 19 -10.76 8.75 -24.83
N HIS A 20 -10.00 7.77 -24.38
CA HIS A 20 -9.71 6.54 -25.12
C HIS A 20 -10.13 5.33 -24.29
N THR A 21 -10.92 4.43 -24.85
CA THR A 21 -11.29 3.20 -24.16
C THR A 21 -10.04 2.37 -23.90
N ALA A 22 -9.86 1.93 -22.67
CA ALA A 22 -8.68 1.18 -22.25
C ALA A 22 -9.06 0.04 -21.31
N THR A 23 -8.25 -1.02 -21.35
CA THR A 23 -8.31 -2.12 -20.38
C THR A 23 -7.00 -2.20 -19.64
N LEU A 24 -7.08 -2.14 -18.31
CA LEU A 24 -5.96 -2.34 -17.41
C LEU A 24 -5.95 -3.80 -16.96
N TYR A 25 -4.88 -4.51 -17.27
CA TYR A 25 -4.56 -5.83 -16.77
C TYR A 25 -3.56 -5.69 -15.63
N TYR A 26 -3.80 -6.41 -14.54
CA TYR A 26 -2.85 -6.46 -13.42
C TYR A 26 -2.49 -7.90 -13.09
N PHE A 27 -1.26 -8.06 -12.64
CA PHE A 27 -0.66 -9.34 -12.29
C PHE A 27 -0.22 -9.34 -10.83
N ASP A 28 -0.10 -10.53 -10.27
CA ASP A 28 0.20 -10.75 -8.86
C ASP A 28 1.57 -10.14 -8.49
N ASN A 29 2.54 -10.25 -9.40
CA ASN A 29 3.88 -9.68 -9.23
C ASN A 29 3.93 -8.13 -9.21
N GLY A 30 2.80 -7.43 -9.36
CA GLY A 30 2.74 -5.97 -9.39
C GLY A 30 2.91 -5.37 -10.78
N ASP A 31 3.05 -6.18 -11.82
CA ASP A 31 3.03 -5.70 -13.20
C ASP A 31 1.63 -5.27 -13.61
N ILE A 32 1.57 -4.17 -14.36
CA ILE A 32 0.36 -3.57 -14.88
C ILE A 32 0.54 -3.34 -16.37
N ILE A 33 -0.43 -3.79 -17.16
CA ILE A 33 -0.47 -3.55 -18.60
C ILE A 33 -1.74 -2.79 -18.92
N ILE A 34 -1.61 -1.64 -19.58
CA ILE A 34 -2.74 -0.84 -20.02
C ILE A 34 -2.78 -0.91 -21.53
N GLU A 35 -3.86 -1.47 -22.04
CA GLU A 35 -4.06 -1.69 -23.46
C GLU A 35 -5.18 -0.78 -23.97
N THR A 36 -4.92 -0.13 -25.10
CA THR A 36 -5.86 0.65 -25.89
C THR A 36 -5.89 0.05 -27.30
N GLU A 37 -6.79 0.54 -28.15
CA GLU A 37 -6.87 0.09 -29.55
C GLU A 37 -5.57 0.30 -30.34
N SER A 38 -4.77 1.30 -29.97
CA SER A 38 -3.56 1.70 -30.73
C SER A 38 -2.24 1.49 -30.00
N THR A 39 -2.27 1.35 -28.67
CA THR A 39 -1.05 1.31 -27.85
C THR A 39 -1.20 0.39 -26.64
N THR A 40 -0.07 -0.22 -26.26
CA THR A 40 0.06 -1.01 -25.03
C THR A 40 1.17 -0.41 -24.17
N LYS A 41 0.86 -0.07 -22.92
CA LYS A 41 1.82 0.42 -21.94
C LYS A 41 2.03 -0.61 -20.85
N LYS A 42 3.30 -0.87 -20.51
CA LYS A 42 3.68 -1.74 -19.39
C LYS A 42 4.29 -0.89 -18.29
N LEU A 43 3.76 -1.04 -17.09
CA LEU A 43 4.11 -0.27 -15.89
C LEU A 43 4.18 -1.22 -14.69
N HIS A 44 4.76 -0.75 -13.61
CA HIS A 44 4.74 -1.45 -12.33
C HIS A 44 3.87 -0.67 -11.33
N ILE A 45 3.17 -1.36 -10.43
CA ILE A 45 2.30 -0.78 -9.39
C ILE A 45 3.00 0.34 -8.59
N SER A 46 4.30 0.22 -8.36
CA SER A 46 5.09 1.20 -7.59
C SER A 46 5.38 2.49 -8.35
N SER A 47 5.19 2.50 -9.67
CA SER A 47 5.41 3.67 -10.55
C SER A 47 4.14 4.48 -10.78
N ILE A 48 2.98 3.95 -10.38
CA ILE A 48 1.69 4.60 -10.57
C ILE A 48 1.16 5.18 -9.25
N SER A 49 0.39 6.27 -9.36
CA SER A 49 -0.28 6.87 -8.22
C SER A 49 -1.79 6.66 -8.36
N ILE A 50 -2.42 6.07 -7.34
CA ILE A 50 -3.86 5.80 -7.36
C ILE A 50 -4.55 6.80 -6.43
N SER A 51 -5.57 7.51 -6.93
CA SER A 51 -6.35 8.45 -6.14
C SER A 51 -6.98 7.76 -4.92
N PRO A 52 -7.03 8.39 -3.73
CA PRO A 52 -7.67 7.79 -2.56
C PRO A 52 -9.16 7.51 -2.80
N ARG A 53 -9.72 6.54 -2.08
CA ARG A 53 -11.16 6.23 -2.15
C ARG A 53 -11.94 7.37 -1.46
N VAL A 54 -12.73 8.10 -2.24
CA VAL A 54 -13.63 9.16 -1.76
C VAL A 54 -15.05 8.84 -2.19
N ALA A 55 -15.88 8.38 -1.25
CA ALA A 55 -17.23 7.91 -1.53
C ALA A 55 -17.26 6.87 -2.68
N ASN A 56 -18.02 7.15 -3.75
CA ASN A 56 -18.10 6.33 -4.95
C ASN A 56 -17.74 7.12 -6.22
N THR A 57 -16.87 8.12 -6.10
CA THR A 57 -16.32 8.79 -7.28
C THR A 57 -15.44 7.83 -8.07
N GLN A 58 -15.25 8.10 -9.36
CA GLN A 58 -14.37 7.29 -10.20
C GLN A 58 -12.93 7.30 -9.64
N ARG A 59 -12.30 6.13 -9.57
CA ARG A 59 -10.87 6.01 -9.23
C ARG A 59 -10.03 6.45 -10.41
N GLN A 60 -8.99 7.23 -10.10
CA GLN A 60 -7.99 7.68 -11.06
C GLN A 60 -6.66 6.97 -10.77
N ILE A 61 -6.05 6.44 -11.81
CA ILE A 61 -4.72 5.83 -11.80
C ILE A 61 -3.83 6.71 -12.68
N ILE A 62 -2.89 7.40 -12.05
CA ILE A 62 -2.00 8.38 -12.68
C ILE A 62 -0.67 7.70 -12.98
N MET A 63 -0.25 7.75 -14.24
CA MET A 63 0.99 7.18 -14.75
C MET A 63 2.17 8.16 -14.58
N PRO A 64 3.43 7.68 -14.61
CA PRO A 64 4.61 8.53 -14.45
C PRO A 64 4.82 9.51 -15.62
N ASP A 65 4.30 9.22 -16.80
CA ASP A 65 4.29 10.13 -17.95
C ASP A 65 3.22 11.25 -17.82
N GLY A 66 2.32 11.12 -16.84
CA GLY A 66 1.23 12.04 -16.56
C GLY A 66 -0.08 11.70 -17.27
N ASP A 67 -0.15 10.54 -17.94
CA ASP A 67 -1.42 9.99 -18.39
C ASP A 67 -2.26 9.55 -17.19
N MET A 68 -3.57 9.37 -17.43
CA MET A 68 -4.51 9.00 -16.38
C MET A 68 -5.53 7.99 -16.89
N PHE A 69 -5.59 6.84 -16.23
CA PHE A 69 -6.65 5.85 -16.40
C PHE A 69 -7.75 6.07 -15.35
N VAL A 70 -8.99 6.13 -15.79
CA VAL A 70 -10.16 6.40 -14.95
C VAL A 70 -11.14 5.25 -15.07
N THR A 71 -11.63 4.74 -13.94
CA THR A 71 -12.61 3.65 -13.91
C THR A 71 -13.73 3.90 -12.92
N HIS A 72 -14.91 3.35 -13.22
CA HIS A 72 -16.05 3.32 -12.31
C HIS A 72 -16.01 2.09 -11.38
N ASP A 73 -15.21 1.08 -11.70
CA ASP A 73 -15.12 -0.14 -10.91
C ASP A 73 -14.11 0.04 -9.76
N ASN A 74 -14.54 0.80 -8.77
CA ASN A 74 -13.76 1.07 -7.55
C ASN A 74 -13.42 -0.23 -6.79
N ASN A 75 -14.32 -1.22 -6.85
CA ASN A 75 -14.12 -2.48 -6.15
C ASN A 75 -13.02 -3.32 -6.82
N ALA A 76 -12.94 -3.31 -8.15
CA ALA A 76 -11.85 -3.97 -8.87
C ALA A 76 -10.49 -3.30 -8.60
N VAL A 77 -10.44 -1.96 -8.49
CA VAL A 77 -9.20 -1.25 -8.09
C VAL A 77 -8.78 -1.61 -6.68
N ASP A 78 -9.72 -1.70 -5.75
CA ASP A 78 -9.42 -2.10 -4.37
C ASP A 78 -8.97 -3.55 -4.30
N ALA A 79 -9.57 -4.45 -5.08
CA ALA A 79 -9.15 -5.84 -5.19
C ALA A 79 -7.73 -5.95 -5.78
N MET A 80 -7.41 -5.16 -6.81
CA MET A 80 -6.06 -5.06 -7.37
C MET A 80 -5.05 -4.62 -6.30
N ILE A 81 -5.33 -3.52 -5.60
CA ILE A 81 -4.46 -3.02 -4.54
C ILE A 81 -4.28 -4.08 -3.46
N ALA A 82 -5.36 -4.68 -2.96
CA ALA A 82 -5.29 -5.70 -1.92
C ALA A 82 -4.46 -6.91 -2.35
N LYS A 83 -4.67 -7.42 -3.57
CA LYS A 83 -3.95 -8.57 -4.11
C LYS A 83 -2.45 -8.31 -4.20
N ILE A 84 -2.07 -7.15 -4.72
CA ILE A 84 -0.66 -6.76 -4.89
C ILE A 84 -0.02 -6.42 -3.53
N SER A 85 -0.73 -5.71 -2.66
CA SER A 85 -0.27 -5.34 -1.31
C SER A 85 -0.06 -6.54 -0.40
N LEU A 86 -0.84 -7.61 -0.56
CA LEU A 86 -0.66 -8.85 0.18
C LEU A 86 0.67 -9.54 -0.14
N GLN A 87 1.15 -9.43 -1.38
CA GLN A 87 2.50 -9.90 -1.76
C GLN A 87 3.58 -8.88 -1.41
N GLN A 88 3.28 -7.59 -1.56
CA GLN A 88 4.14 -6.49 -1.14
C GLN A 88 3.93 -6.11 0.32
N LYS A 89 3.72 -7.11 1.19
CA LYS A 89 3.66 -6.90 2.64
C LYS A 89 5.08 -6.58 3.09
N ASN A 90 5.44 -5.30 3.00
CA ASN A 90 6.67 -4.74 3.53
C ASN A 90 6.79 -5.23 4.97
N THR A 91 7.81 -6.03 5.24
CA THR A 91 8.10 -6.63 6.55
C THR A 91 8.07 -5.59 7.67
N ILE A 92 8.44 -4.35 7.34
CA ILE A 92 8.45 -3.19 8.23
C ILE A 92 7.02 -2.75 8.65
N GLN A 93 6.03 -2.76 7.75
CA GLN A 93 4.65 -2.38 8.08
C GLN A 93 3.94 -3.46 8.90
N SER A 94 4.23 -4.74 8.65
CA SER A 94 3.79 -5.82 9.54
C SER A 94 4.46 -5.76 10.91
N LEU A 95 5.74 -5.36 10.98
CA LEU A 95 6.45 -5.16 12.24
C LEU A 95 5.88 -3.96 13.01
N LEU A 96 5.58 -2.86 12.33
CA LEU A 96 4.97 -1.67 12.94
C LEU A 96 3.60 -2.01 13.55
N TYR A 97 2.75 -2.71 12.80
CA TYR A 97 1.45 -3.17 13.29
C TYR A 97 1.57 -4.13 14.49
N TYR A 98 2.54 -5.04 14.47
CA TYR A 98 2.77 -5.96 15.58
C TYR A 98 3.29 -5.26 16.84
N LEU A 99 4.20 -4.29 16.67
CA LEU A 99 4.71 -3.43 17.74
C LEU A 99 3.60 -2.58 18.34
N GLU A 100 2.75 -1.98 17.50
CA GLU A 100 1.59 -1.19 17.91
C GLU A 100 0.59 -2.02 18.75
N SER A 101 0.35 -3.28 18.35
CA SER A 101 -0.51 -4.21 19.08
C SER A 101 0.01 -4.60 20.47
N HIS A 102 1.29 -4.39 20.79
CA HIS A 102 1.91 -4.78 22.07
C HIS A 102 2.56 -3.60 22.81
N ILE A 103 2.20 -2.35 22.47
CA ILE A 103 2.71 -1.14 23.13
C ILE A 103 2.51 -1.19 24.66
N SER A 104 1.38 -1.74 25.12
CA SER A 104 1.08 -1.89 26.55
C SER A 104 2.07 -2.83 27.25
N ALA A 105 2.46 -3.93 26.61
CA ALA A 105 3.43 -4.88 27.16
C ALA A 105 4.85 -4.30 27.18
N ILE A 106 5.26 -3.59 26.13
CA ILE A 106 6.56 -2.93 26.05
C ILE A 106 6.66 -1.82 27.12
N ALA A 107 5.61 -1.00 27.26
CA ALA A 107 5.55 0.04 28.28
C ALA A 107 5.62 -0.53 29.71
N ALA A 108 4.92 -1.65 29.98
CA ALA A 108 4.99 -2.34 31.27
C ALA A 108 6.41 -2.83 31.57
N LEU A 109 7.12 -3.37 30.59
CA LEU A 109 8.48 -3.90 30.75
C LEU A 109 9.50 -2.78 31.04
N ILE A 110 9.33 -1.61 30.41
CA ILE A 110 10.14 -0.41 30.71
C ILE A 110 9.91 0.05 32.15
N VAL A 111 8.66 0.13 32.61
CA VAL A 111 8.33 0.52 33.98
C VAL A 111 8.92 -0.47 34.99
N VAL A 112 8.80 -1.77 34.74
CA VAL A 112 9.42 -2.82 35.57
C VAL A 112 10.94 -2.66 35.62
N SER A 113 11.59 -2.38 34.49
CA SER A 113 13.03 -2.15 34.44
C SER A 113 13.46 -0.94 35.28
N ILE A 114 12.70 0.17 35.22
CA ILE A 114 12.98 1.37 36.02
C ILE A 114 12.83 1.06 37.51
N ILE A 115 11.75 0.34 37.90
CA ILE A 115 11.51 -0.07 39.28
C ILE A 115 12.64 -0.99 39.77
N ALA A 116 13.07 -1.94 38.95
CA ALA A 116 14.15 -2.87 39.29
C ALA A 116 15.46 -2.11 39.54
N VAL A 117 15.83 -1.17 38.66
CA VAL A 117 17.02 -0.32 38.84
C VAL A 117 16.90 0.53 40.11
N PHE A 118 15.73 1.11 40.36
CA PHE A 118 15.49 1.91 41.56
C PHE A 118 15.63 1.08 42.85
N ILE A 119 15.06 -0.13 42.88
CA ILE A 119 15.20 -1.07 44.00
C ILE A 119 16.66 -1.43 44.21
N PHE A 120 17.38 -1.71 43.11
CA PHE A 120 18.78 -2.10 43.18
C PHE A 120 19.66 -1.00 43.81
N ILE A 121 19.49 0.25 43.36
CA ILE A 121 20.22 1.41 43.91
C ILE A 121 19.83 1.68 45.36
N LYS A 122 18.53 1.65 45.69
CA LYS A 122 18.05 2.07 47.00
C LYS A 122 18.24 1.03 48.10
N PHE A 123 18.12 -0.26 47.77
CA PHE A 123 18.07 -1.32 48.78
C PHE A 123 19.22 -2.32 48.70
N ILE A 124 19.69 -2.66 47.49
CA ILE A 124 20.74 -3.68 47.33
C ILE A 124 22.12 -3.04 47.52
N PHE A 125 22.37 -1.90 46.90
CA PHE A 125 23.65 -1.20 47.02
C PHE A 125 24.06 -0.86 48.47
N PRO A 126 23.21 -0.24 49.32
CA PRO A 126 23.56 0.07 50.71
C PRO A 126 23.55 -1.13 51.65
N ALA A 127 23.07 -2.30 51.22
CA ALA A 127 23.16 -3.53 52.01
C ALA A 127 24.50 -4.26 51.82
N ILE A 128 25.26 -3.91 50.77
CA ILE A 128 26.53 -4.54 50.38
C ILE A 128 27.75 -3.70 50.79
N VAL A 129 27.59 -2.37 50.87
CA VAL A 129 28.61 -1.41 51.33
C VAL A 129 28.41 -1.12 52.81
#